data_AF-A0A1L5KJS6-F1
#
_entry.id   AF-A0A1L5KJS6-F1
#
_cell.length_a   1.000
_cell.length_b   1.000
_cell.length_c   1.000
_cell.angle_alpha   90.00
_cell.angle_beta   90.00
_cell.angle_gamma   90.00
#
_symmetry.space_group_name_H-M   'P 1'
#
loop_
_entity.id
_entity.type
_entity.pdbx_description
1 polymer ?
#
loop_
_entity_poly.entity_id
_entity_poly.type
_entity_poly.pdbx_seq_one_letter_code
_entity_poly.pdbx_strand_id
1 'polypeptide(L)'
;MIITIAWVVVTMTIIFQVIKHTIGLRVSAEEEIAGLDSKEHGLASAYDGFAMAGVPTPMGTSIKAPVVTARPSAPAESVPELP
;
A
#
# COMPACT_ATOMS: atom_id res chain seq x y z
N MET A 1 -8.84 -27.44 19.84
CA MET A 1 -9.11 -25.99 19.74
C MET A 1 -8.42 -25.17 20.84
N ILE A 2 -8.53 -25.50 22.12
CA ILE A 2 -7.92 -24.68 23.21
C ILE A 2 -6.39 -24.68 23.14
N ILE A 3 -5.76 -25.84 22.93
CA ILE A 3 -4.30 -25.97 22.84
C ILE A 3 -3.74 -25.17 21.66
N THR A 4 -4.42 -25.21 20.51
CA THR A 4 -4.01 -24.44 19.32
C THR A 4 -4.12 -22.93 19.57
N ILE A 5 -5.20 -22.48 20.23
CA ILE A 5 -5.35 -21.06 20.62
C ILE A 5 -4.23 -20.64 21.58
N ALA A 6 -4.00 -21.42 22.64
CA ALA A 6 -2.96 -21.12 23.63
C ALA A 6 -1.57 -21.06 23.00
N TRP A 7 -1.26 -22.03 22.13
CA TRP A 7 0.01 -22.06 21.39
C TRP A 7 0.22 -20.81 20.54
N VAL A 8 -0.78 -20.42 19.74
CA VAL A 8 -0.68 -19.24 18.87
C VAL A 8 -0.55 -17.97 19.70
N VAL A 9 -1.37 -17.79 20.74
CA VAL A 9 -1.30 -16.60 21.60
C VAL A 9 0.08 -16.46 22.23
N VAL A 10 0.63 -17.53 22.82
CA VAL A 10 1.93 -17.48 23.49
C VAL A 10 3.05 -17.22 22.48
N THR A 11 3.11 -17.99 21.40
CA THR A 11 4.21 -17.89 20.43
C THR A 11 4.21 -16.55 19.69
N MET A 12 3.06 -16.09 19.20
CA MET A 12 2.96 -14.81 18.49
C MET A 12 3.26 -13.63 19.42
N THR A 13 2.81 -13.68 20.68
CA THR A 13 3.14 -12.63 21.67
C THR A 13 4.65 -12.53 21.89
N ILE A 14 5.33 -13.67 22.06
CA ILE A 14 6.79 -13.70 22.24
C ILE A 14 7.48 -13.14 21.00
N ILE A 15 7.12 -13.62 19.80
CA ILE A 15 7.73 -13.20 18.54
C ILE A 15 7.57 -11.69 18.34
N PHE A 16 6.36 -11.15 18.47
CA PHE A 16 6.12 -9.72 18.28
C PHE A 16 6.82 -8.86 19.33
N GLN A 17 6.92 -9.33 20.58
CA GLN A 17 7.68 -8.62 21.60
C GLN A 17 9.18 -8.61 21.29
N VAL A 18 9.75 -9.72 20.82
CA VAL A 18 11.17 -9.75 20.42
C VAL A 18 11.42 -8.80 19.25
N ILE A 19 10.60 -8.85 18.19
CA ILE A 19 10.75 -7.97 17.02
C ILE A 19 10.62 -6.50 17.43
N LYS A 20 9.61 -6.18 18.24
CA LYS A 20 9.34 -4.82 18.73
C LYS A 20 10.55 -4.21 19.46
N HIS A 21 11.26 -4.99 20.27
CA HIS A 21 12.37 -4.47 21.09
C HIS A 21 13.75 -4.61 20.42
N THR A 22 13.86 -5.30 19.29
CA THR A 22 15.13 -5.48 18.58
C THR A 22 15.26 -4.51 17.41
N ILE A 23 14.34 -4.58 16.45
CA ILE A 23 14.39 -3.80 15.20
C ILE A 23 13.21 -2.84 15.03
N GLY A 24 12.16 -3.00 15.85
CA GLY A 24 10.93 -2.22 15.74
C GLY A 24 9.88 -2.95 14.90
N LEU A 25 8.63 -2.95 15.38
CA LEU A 25 7.49 -3.60 14.71
C LEU A 25 6.66 -2.63 13.86
N ARG A 26 6.77 -1.32 14.13
CA ARG A 26 6.05 -0.26 13.42
C ARG A 26 7.04 0.80 12.94
N VAL A 27 6.71 1.44 11.84
CA VAL A 27 7.41 2.63 11.34
C VAL A 27 7.15 3.83 12.27
N SER A 28 7.83 4.95 12.00
CA SER A 28 7.55 6.19 12.71
C SER A 28 6.10 6.67 12.45
N ALA A 29 5.51 7.41 13.40
CA ALA A 29 4.14 7.92 13.25
C ALA A 29 3.98 8.81 12.00
N GLU A 30 5.03 9.55 11.64
CA GLU A 30 5.05 10.41 10.45
C GLU A 30 5.00 9.61 9.16
N GLU A 31 5.71 8.49 9.08
CA GLU A 31 5.67 7.56 7.95
C GLU A 31 4.36 6.79 7.89
N GLU A 32 3.81 6.41 9.03
CA GLU A 32 2.53 5.72 9.10
C GLU A 32 1.39 6.62 8.57
N ILE A 33 1.37 7.89 8.96
CA ILE A 33 0.36 8.87 8.51
C ILE A 33 0.53 9.20 7.02
N ALA A 34 1.78 9.30 6.54
CA ALA A 34 2.06 9.61 5.15
C ALA A 34 1.77 8.44 4.19
N GLY A 35 1.76 7.20 4.71
CA GLY A 35 1.68 5.98 3.92
C GLY A 35 3.04 5.49 3.44
N LEU A 36 3.25 4.17 3.48
CA LEU A 36 4.51 3.53 3.08
C LEU A 36 4.69 3.52 1.56
N ASP A 37 3.61 3.48 0.78
CA ASP A 37 3.69 3.33 -0.68
C ASP A 37 4.43 4.49 -1.35
N SER A 38 4.24 5.72 -0.85
CA SER A 38 4.91 6.89 -1.40
C SER A 38 6.39 6.97 -1.06
N LYS A 39 6.79 6.52 0.14
CA LYS A 39 8.18 6.60 0.63
C LYS A 39 9.03 5.39 0.22
N GLU A 40 8.46 4.19 0.19
CA GLU A 40 9.19 2.95 -0.08
C GLU A 40 9.00 2.45 -1.52
N HIS A 41 7.82 2.65 -2.11
CA HIS A 41 7.50 2.14 -3.45
C HIS A 41 7.45 3.23 -4.52
N GLY A 42 7.57 4.51 -4.12
CA GLY A 42 7.54 5.66 -5.03
C GLY A 42 6.20 5.83 -5.76
N LEU A 43 5.14 5.19 -5.25
CA LEU A 43 3.81 5.26 -5.84
C LEU A 43 3.08 6.49 -5.31
N ALA A 44 2.48 7.26 -6.21
CA ALA A 44 1.62 8.39 -5.84
C ALA A 44 0.34 7.93 -5.10
N SER A 45 -0.02 6.65 -5.24
CA SER A 45 -1.17 6.01 -4.61
C SER A 45 -0.90 4.51 -4.47
N ALA A 46 -1.45 3.87 -3.44
CA ALA A 46 -1.46 2.41 -3.26
C ALA A 46 -2.09 1.65 -4.44
N TYR A 47 -2.88 2.36 -5.25
CA TYR A 47 -3.61 1.83 -6.41
C TYR A 47 -3.14 2.48 -7.71
N ASP A 48 -1.84 2.42 -8.00
CA ASP A 48 -1.32 2.89 -9.28
C ASP A 48 -1.95 2.09 -10.45
N GLY A 49 -2.72 2.78 -11.30
CA GLY A 49 -3.53 2.17 -12.36
C GLY A 49 -5.05 2.23 -12.13
N PHE A 50 -5.52 2.49 -10.91
CA PHE A 50 -6.89 2.94 -10.68
C PHE A 50 -6.86 4.46 -10.57
N ALA A 51 -7.20 5.15 -11.66
CA ALA A 51 -7.66 6.52 -11.51
C ALA A 51 -8.86 6.43 -10.55
N MET A 52 -8.70 6.93 -9.32
CA MET A 52 -9.85 7.40 -8.54
C MET A 52 -10.46 8.48 -9.43
N ALA A 53 -11.37 8.06 -10.32
CA ALA A 53 -12.05 8.94 -11.24
C ALA A 53 -12.64 10.01 -10.34
N GLY A 54 -12.05 11.20 -10.43
CA GLY A 54 -12.36 12.30 -9.54
C GLY A 54 -13.87 12.41 -9.47
N VAL A 55 -14.38 12.65 -8.26
CA VAL A 55 -15.70 13.24 -8.07
C VAL A 55 -15.92 14.20 -9.25
N PRO A 56 -16.95 14.01 -10.09
CA PRO A 56 -17.08 14.78 -11.31
C PRO A 56 -17.08 16.26 -10.94
N THR A 57 -15.96 16.94 -11.20
CA THR A 57 -15.94 18.39 -11.15
C THR A 57 -16.93 18.85 -12.20
N PRO A 58 -17.94 19.66 -11.86
CA PRO A 58 -18.87 20.19 -12.85
C PRO A 58 -18.05 20.87 -13.93
N MET A 59 -18.21 20.37 -15.15
CA MET A 59 -17.48 20.75 -16.37
C MET A 59 -17.45 22.27 -16.50
N GLY A 60 -16.31 22.93 -16.21
CA GLY A 60 -16.27 24.39 -16.33
C GLY A 60 -15.12 25.19 -15.74
N THR A 61 -14.11 24.61 -15.08
CA THR A 61 -12.93 25.40 -14.67
C THR A 61 -11.65 24.86 -15.30
N SER A 62 -11.18 25.58 -16.32
CA SER A 62 -9.87 25.39 -16.92
C SER A 62 -8.82 25.94 -15.96
N ILE A 63 -8.15 25.05 -15.22
CA ILE A 63 -6.84 25.35 -14.66
C ILE A 63 -5.86 24.31 -15.21
N LYS A 64 -4.96 24.77 -16.07
CA LYS A 64 -3.77 24.03 -16.52
C LYS A 64 -2.98 23.57 -15.30
N ALA A 65 -3.05 22.29 -14.96
CA ALA A 65 -2.08 21.63 -14.08
C ALA A 65 -0.97 20.98 -14.94
N PRO A 66 0.29 20.99 -14.48
CA PRO A 66 1.43 20.60 -15.30
C PRO A 66 1.42 19.08 -15.52
N VAL A 67 1.65 18.68 -16.77
CA VAL A 67 1.93 17.30 -17.16
C VAL A 67 3.16 16.82 -16.38
N VAL A 68 2.94 15.98 -15.37
CA VAL A 68 3.96 15.09 -14.84
C VAL A 68 3.90 13.85 -15.70
N THR A 69 4.94 13.64 -16.50
CA THR A 69 5.15 12.51 -17.38
C THR A 69 5.07 11.21 -16.60
N ALA A 70 3.93 10.51 -16.72
CA ALA A 70 3.79 9.14 -16.25
C ALA A 70 4.82 8.27 -16.98
N ARG A 71 5.69 7.61 -16.20
CA ARG A 71 6.60 6.57 -16.71
C ARG A 71 5.75 5.44 -17.31
N PRO A 72 6.18 4.79 -18.41
CA PRO A 72 5.40 3.71 -19.01
C PRO A 72 5.25 2.57 -17.99
N SER A 73 4.01 2.28 -17.60
CA SER A 73 3.65 1.11 -16.81
C SER A 73 4.15 -0.14 -17.53
N ALA A 74 4.74 -1.07 -16.77
CA ALA A 74 5.21 -2.34 -17.30
C ALA A 74 4.08 -3.08 -18.03
N PRO A 75 4.35 -3.79 -19.15
CA PRO A 75 3.30 -4.45 -19.91
C PRO A 75 2.66 -5.54 -19.06
N ALA A 76 1.35 -5.47 -18.86
CA ALA A 76 0.59 -6.54 -18.23
C ALA A 76 0.70 -7.80 -19.10
N GLU A 77 1.29 -8.85 -18.55
CA GLU A 77 1.34 -10.16 -19.17
C GLU A 77 -0.08 -10.72 -19.30
N SER A 78 -0.55 -10.89 -20.53
CA SER A 78 -1.86 -11.43 -20.84
C SER A 78 -1.88 -12.94 -20.55
N VAL A 79 -2.56 -13.34 -19.48
CA VAL A 79 -2.80 -14.76 -19.16
C VAL A 79 -3.78 -15.34 -20.20
N PRO A 80 -3.42 -16.42 -20.92
CA PRO A 80 -4.34 -17.08 -21.85
C PRO A 80 -5.49 -17.75 -21.10
N GLU A 81 -6.73 -17.54 -21.55
CA GLU A 81 -7.89 -18.28 -21.03
C GLU A 81 -7.79 -19.75 -21.44
N LEU A 82 -7.88 -20.64 -20.46
CA LEU A 82 -7.95 -22.09 -20.65
C LEU A 82 -9.38 -22.50 -21.11
N PRO A 83 -9.51 -23.58 -21.90
CA PRO A 83 -10.74 -23.92 -22.63
C PRO A 83 -11.94 -24.27 -21.75
#